data_AF-I3I5Z1-F1
#
_entry.id   AF-I3I5Z1-F1
#
_cell.length_a   1.000
_cell.length_b   1.000
_cell.length_c   1.000
_cell.angle_alpha   90.00
_cell.angle_beta   90.00
_cell.angle_gamma   90.00
#
_symmetry.space_group_name_H-M   'P 1'
#
loop_
_entity.id
_entity.type
_entity.pdbx_description
1 polymer ?
#
loop_
_entity_poly.entity_id
_entity_poly.type
_entity_poly.pdbx_seq_one_letter_code
_entity_poly.pdbx_strand_id
1 'polypeptide(L)'
;MDVGSVVNQGLIGMQKSQSSMLQSAQQIAQAGTTQRADVPAANSQSQDLASSLVNLKVQSQVFDSSAKVVKAADEMIGTLLDVRA
;
A
#
# COMPACT_ATOMS: atom_id res chain seq x y z
N MET A 1 -20.80 -11.72 -10.79
CA MET A 1 -19.50 -11.20 -10.31
C MET A 1 -18.49 -12.29 -10.53
N ASP A 2 -17.47 -12.04 -11.36
CA ASP A 2 -16.53 -13.07 -11.78
C ASP A 2 -15.31 -13.08 -10.85
N VAL A 3 -14.95 -14.23 -10.28
CA VAL A 3 -13.85 -14.33 -9.30
C VAL A 3 -12.52 -13.87 -9.92
N GLY A 4 -12.34 -14.09 -11.22
CA GLY A 4 -11.18 -13.57 -11.96
C GLY A 4 -11.09 -12.04 -11.96
N SER A 5 -12.24 -11.34 -11.99
CA SER A 5 -12.27 -9.88 -11.99
C SER A 5 -11.86 -9.27 -10.64
N VAL A 6 -12.21 -9.92 -9.51
CA VAL A 6 -11.85 -9.43 -8.18
C VAL A 6 -10.39 -9.74 -7.81
N VAL A 7 -9.84 -10.87 -8.28
CA VAL A 7 -8.41 -11.19 -8.14
C VAL A 7 -7.56 -10.18 -8.91
N ASN A 8 -7.95 -9.89 -10.17
CA ASN A 8 -7.26 -8.89 -10.97
C ASN A 8 -7.30 -7.49 -10.31
N GLN A 9 -8.46 -7.10 -9.78
CA GLN A 9 -8.60 -5.82 -9.09
C GLN A 9 -7.77 -5.75 -7.79
N GLY A 10 -7.70 -6.86 -7.04
CA GLY A 10 -6.83 -6.98 -5.87
C GLY A 10 -5.35 -6.87 -6.24
N LEU A 11 -4.92 -7.53 -7.32
CA LEU A 11 -3.55 -7.43 -7.82
C LEU A 11 -3.19 -6.01 -8.25
N ILE A 12 -4.08 -5.32 -8.98
CA ILE A 12 -3.91 -3.91 -9.37
C ILE A 12 -3.80 -3.02 -8.11
N GLY A 13 -4.65 -3.25 -7.11
CA GLY A 13 -4.60 -2.55 -5.82
C GLY A 13 -3.25 -2.73 -5.12
N MET A 14 -2.74 -3.97 -5.08
CA MET A 14 -1.43 -4.30 -4.52
C MET A 14 -0.28 -3.63 -5.28
N GLN A 15 -0.28 -3.70 -6.62
CA GLN A 15 0.77 -3.08 -7.44
C GLN A 15 0.81 -1.56 -7.28
N LYS A 16 -0.36 -0.91 -7.34
CA LYS A 16 -0.48 0.54 -7.12
C LYS A 16 0.03 0.90 -5.73
N SER A 17 -0.35 0.11 -4.73
CA SER A 17 0.06 0.36 -3.36
C SER A 17 1.56 0.22 -3.14
N GLN A 18 2.19 -0.77 -3.77
CA GLN A 18 3.64 -0.94 -3.72
C GLN A 18 4.37 0.28 -4.31
N SER A 19 3.93 0.78 -5.46
CA SER A 19 4.54 1.97 -6.08
C SER A 19 4.43 3.21 -5.18
N SER A 20 3.26 3.47 -4.60
CA SER A 20 3.05 4.61 -3.71
C SER A 20 3.76 4.47 -2.36
N MET A 21 3.91 3.24 -1.84
CA MET A 21 4.73 2.96 -0.65
C MET A 21 6.21 3.26 -0.91
N LEU A 22 6.75 2.85 -2.07
CA LEU A 22 8.14 3.12 -2.43
C LEU A 22 8.41 4.63 -2.55
N GLN A 23 7.48 5.37 -3.16
CA GLN A 23 7.59 6.82 -3.27
C GLN A 23 7.57 7.51 -1.89
N SER A 24 6.65 7.08 -1.01
CA SER A 24 6.57 7.61 0.37
C SER A 24 7.83 7.28 1.17
N ALA A 25 8.36 6.05 1.03
CA ALA A 25 9.60 5.64 1.67
C ALA A 25 10.81 6.46 1.21
N GLN A 26 10.90 6.79 -0.09
CA GLN A 26 11.94 7.67 -0.62
C GLN A 26 11.84 9.09 -0.04
N GLN A 27 10.62 9.65 0.05
CA GLN A 27 10.39 10.97 0.65
C GLN A 27 10.79 11.00 2.13
N ILE A 28 10.46 9.95 2.89
CA ILE A 28 10.87 9.79 4.30
C ILE A 28 12.40 9.72 4.42
N ALA A 29 13.04 8.90 3.59
CA ALA A 29 14.50 8.75 3.60
C ALA A 29 15.21 10.08 3.29
N GLN A 30 14.73 10.82 2.28
CA GLN A 30 15.27 12.13 1.92
C GLN A 30 15.10 13.16 3.04
N ALA A 31 13.91 13.22 3.67
CA ALA A 31 13.64 14.14 4.78
C ALA A 31 14.59 13.91 5.97
N GLY A 32 14.92 12.66 6.27
CA GLY A 32 15.91 12.31 7.31
C GLY A 32 17.34 12.75 6.99
N THR A 33 17.69 12.91 5.70
CA THR A 33 19.01 13.43 5.27
C THR A 33 19.08 14.95 5.28
N THR A 34 18.00 15.65 4.90
CA THR A 34 17.94 17.12 4.84
C THR A 34 17.91 17.78 6.21
N GLN A 35 17.40 17.11 7.26
CA GLN A 35 17.41 17.62 8.64
C GLN A 35 18.81 17.83 9.23
N ARG A 36 19.87 17.28 8.62
CA ARG A 36 21.26 17.44 9.11
C ARG A 36 21.94 18.72 8.61
N ALA A 37 21.32 19.47 7.69
CA ALA A 37 21.87 20.71 7.14
C ALA A 37 20.99 21.92 7.53
N ASP A 38 21.39 22.61 8.60
CA ASP A 38 21.24 24.05 8.91
C ASP A 38 20.31 24.95 8.03
N VAL A 39 19.01 24.65 7.88
CA VAL A 39 18.04 25.58 7.26
C VAL A 39 16.83 25.90 8.16
N PRO A 40 16.52 27.19 8.40
CA PRO A 40 15.34 27.62 9.14
C PRO A 40 14.08 27.55 8.25
N ALA A 41 13.60 26.33 8.00
CA ALA A 41 12.31 26.04 7.35
C ALA A 41 11.58 24.84 8.03
N ALA A 42 11.87 24.62 9.31
CA ALA A 42 11.54 23.39 10.04
C ALA A 42 10.05 23.01 10.08
N ASN A 43 9.12 23.95 9.95
CA ASN A 43 7.68 23.66 10.07
C ASN A 43 7.09 22.97 8.83
N SER A 44 7.46 23.40 7.63
CA SER A 44 6.93 22.83 6.37
C SER A 44 7.48 21.42 6.13
N GLN A 45 8.77 21.22 6.37
CA GLN A 45 9.45 19.95 6.11
C GLN A 45 9.00 18.84 7.09
N SER A 46 8.65 19.21 8.32
CA SER A 46 8.09 18.28 9.32
C SER A 46 6.66 17.86 8.97
N GLN A 47 5.85 18.78 8.43
CA GLN A 47 4.49 18.51 7.95
C GLN A 47 4.48 17.56 6.74
N ASP A 48 5.45 17.71 5.82
CA ASP A 48 5.61 16.84 4.65
C ASP A 48 6.06 15.43 5.04
N LEU A 49 6.95 15.30 6.03
CA LEU A 49 7.35 14.00 6.57
C LEU A 49 6.19 13.28 7.27
N ALA A 50 5.43 13.98 8.11
CA ALA A 50 4.25 13.42 8.77
C ALA A 50 3.21 12.95 7.73
N SER A 51 2.98 13.75 6.69
CA SER A 51 2.08 13.40 5.57
C SER A 51 2.58 12.16 4.81
N SER A 52 3.88 12.05 4.57
CA SER A 52 4.50 10.89 3.89
C SER A 52 4.39 9.61 4.73
N LEU A 53 4.56 9.69 6.05
CA LEU A 53 4.39 8.56 6.98
C LEU A 53 2.93 8.09 7.03
N VAL A 54 1.99 9.03 7.09
CA VAL A 54 0.55 8.71 7.06
C VAL A 54 0.20 8.06 5.72
N ASN A 55 0.67 8.61 4.60
CA ASN A 55 0.45 8.04 3.27
C ASN A 55 1.00 6.61 3.17
N LEU A 56 2.24 6.38 3.64
CA LEU A 56 2.84 5.05 3.70
C LEU A 56 1.94 4.06 4.47
N LYS A 57 1.39 4.48 5.62
CA LYS A 57 0.53 3.64 6.45
C LYS A 57 -0.82 3.35 5.79
N VAL A 58 -1.46 4.37 5.22
CA VAL A 58 -2.71 4.21 4.45
C VAL A 58 -2.48 3.25 3.29
N GLN A 59 -1.36 3.39 2.60
CA GLN A 59 -1.06 2.59 1.43
C GLN A 59 -0.77 1.13 1.78
N SER A 60 -0.10 0.87 2.91
CA SER A 60 0.05 -0.47 3.49
C SER A 60 -1.31 -1.09 3.82
N GLN A 61 -2.26 -0.32 4.38
CA GLN A 61 -3.59 -0.84 4.68
C GLN A 61 -4.39 -1.17 3.41
N VAL A 62 -4.22 -0.40 2.34
CA VAL A 62 -4.81 -0.68 1.02
C VAL A 62 -4.21 -1.95 0.41
N PHE A 63 -2.89 -2.16 0.57
CA PHE A 63 -2.22 -3.41 0.17
C PHE A 63 -2.84 -4.61 0.91
N ASP A 64 -2.91 -4.54 2.24
CA ASP A 64 -3.46 -5.62 3.07
C ASP A 64 -4.92 -5.94 2.73
N SER A 65 -5.72 -4.91 2.50
CA SER A 65 -7.11 -5.06 2.08
C SER A 65 -7.22 -5.75 0.72
N SER A 66 -6.37 -5.38 -0.22
CA SER A 66 -6.33 -5.99 -1.55
C SER A 66 -5.86 -7.44 -1.48
N ALA A 67 -4.88 -7.75 -0.63
CA ALA A 67 -4.42 -9.12 -0.37
C ALA A 67 -5.52 -9.98 0.25
N LYS A 68 -6.34 -9.43 1.16
CA LYS A 68 -7.52 -10.13 1.72
C LYS A 68 -8.57 -10.45 0.65
N VAL A 69 -8.80 -9.56 -0.32
CA VAL A 69 -9.72 -9.82 -1.43
C VAL A 69 -9.22 -10.98 -2.30
N VAL A 70 -7.94 -10.98 -2.65
CA VAL A 70 -7.33 -12.08 -3.42
C VAL A 70 -7.43 -13.39 -2.63
N LYS A 71 -7.15 -13.36 -1.32
CA LYS A 71 -7.27 -14.54 -0.45
C LYS A 71 -8.70 -15.07 -0.36
N ALA A 72 -9.69 -14.19 -0.17
CA ALA A 72 -11.09 -14.60 -0.12
C ALA A 72 -11.57 -15.20 -1.45
N ALA A 73 -11.08 -14.67 -2.57
CA ALA A 73 -11.33 -15.23 -3.90
C ALA A 73 -10.70 -16.63 -4.06
N ASP A 74 -9.48 -16.84 -3.58
CA ASP A 74 -8.80 -18.14 -3.58
C ASP A 74 -9.55 -19.17 -2.71
N GLU A 75 -9.93 -18.80 -1.49
CA GLU A 75 -10.74 -19.64 -0.58
C GLU A 75 -12.10 -19.99 -1.20
N MET A 76 -12.73 -19.06 -1.93
CA MET A 76 -13.99 -19.33 -2.65
C MET A 76 -13.80 -20.34 -3.79
N ILE A 77 -12.69 -20.24 -4.55
CA ILE A 77 -12.38 -21.23 -5.59
C ILE A 77 -12.11 -22.59 -4.97
N GLY A 78 -11.33 -22.65 -3.88
CA GLY A 78 -11.02 -23.89 -3.17
C GLY A 78 -12.27 -24.58 -2.64
N THR A 79 -13.18 -23.83 -2.00
CA THR A 79 -14.46 -24.37 -1.50
C THR A 79 -15.39 -24.83 -2.61
N LEU A 80 -15.44 -24.12 -3.75
CA LEU A 80 -16.20 -24.56 -4.93
C LEU A 80 -15.63 -25.84 -5.56
N LEU A 81 -14.30 -26.02 -5.50
CA LEU A 81 -13.65 -27.23 -5.97
C LEU A 81 -13.97 -28.42 -5.06
N ASP A 82 -13.89 -28.21 -3.74
CA ASP A 82 -14.16 -29.23 -2.72
C ASP A 82 -15.61 -29.73 -2.76
N VAL A 83 -16.59 -28.84 -2.99
CA VAL A 83 -18.01 -29.22 -3.13
C VAL A 83 -18.31 -30.02 -4.42
N ARG A 84 -17.47 -29.88 -5.45
CA ARG A 84 -17.64 -30.58 -6.74
C ARG A 84 -16.85 -31.89 -6.84
N ALA A 85 -15.92 -32.14 -5.92
CA ALA A 85 -15.12 -33.38 -5.84
C ALA A 85 -15.91 -34.51 -5.16
#